data_AF-J9FM06-F1
#
_entry.id   AF-J9FM06-F1
#
_cell.length_a   1.000
_cell.length_b   1.000
_cell.length_c   1.000
_cell.angle_alpha   90.00
_cell.angle_beta   90.00
_cell.angle_gamma   90.00
#
_symmetry.space_group_name_H-M   'P 1'
#
loop_
_entity.id
_entity.type
_entity.pdbx_description
1 polymer ?
#
loop_
_entity_poly.entity_id
_entity_poly.type
_entity_poly.pdbx_seq_one_letter_code
_entity_poly.pdbx_strand_id
1 'polypeptide(L)'
;QILAPELTDKMLAEFLDIDKDLIVNLHIQSVDQMKAIKLVKSKVTDINRMKIEEQKKAVRAGYDMDIIPSDLNTYGGEAKRLLEDLQSRNERMFLVTALFLNTAKSKQELENAIFQTAGIAQKYNCMLKRLDYQQEEGLMSSLPLGVSHIPIKRALTTTSTAIFVPFTTQELFMGGDSLYYGLNATSNNLIMVDRKKSKNPNGLILGTPGSGKSFAAKREMTNVFFTTND
;
A
#
# COMPACT_ATOMS: atom_id res chain seq x y z
N GLN A 1 -2.12 12.22 21.23
CA GLN A 1 -2.82 11.22 20.39
C GLN A 1 -1.79 10.61 19.46
N ILE A 2 -1.42 9.36 19.69
CA ILE A 2 -0.57 8.62 18.74
C ILE A 2 -1.52 8.17 17.64
N LEU A 3 -1.71 9.02 16.64
CA LEU A 3 -2.33 8.60 15.37
C LEU A 3 -1.40 7.54 14.80
N ALA A 4 -1.86 6.29 14.72
CA ALA A 4 -1.17 5.28 13.95
C ALA A 4 -1.04 5.84 12.52
N PRO A 5 0.17 6.08 11.97
CA PRO A 5 0.35 6.37 10.56
C PRO A 5 -0.47 5.38 9.75
N GLU A 6 -1.43 5.91 8.99
CA GLU A 6 -2.06 5.15 7.92
C GLU A 6 -0.94 4.66 6.99
N LEU A 7 -1.02 3.41 6.56
CA LEU A 7 -0.10 2.90 5.55
C LEU A 7 -0.26 3.76 4.29
N THR A 8 0.80 4.44 3.89
CA THR A 8 0.82 5.25 2.67
C THR A 8 1.53 4.51 1.55
N ASP A 9 1.20 4.83 0.31
CA ASP A 9 1.88 4.34 -0.89
C ASP A 9 3.39 4.64 -0.90
N LYS A 10 3.81 5.67 -0.18
CA LYS A 10 5.22 6.01 0.05
C LYS A 10 6.03 4.95 0.80
N MET A 11 5.38 4.05 1.55
CA MET A 11 6.09 3.02 2.31
C MET A 11 6.93 2.15 1.38
N LEU A 12 6.34 1.67 0.27
CA LEU A 12 7.06 0.80 -0.67
C LEU A 12 8.20 1.54 -1.36
N ALA A 13 7.99 2.82 -1.70
CA ALA A 13 9.04 3.67 -2.27
C ALA A 13 10.24 3.82 -1.31
N GLU A 14 10.00 4.07 -0.02
CA GLU A 14 11.08 4.17 0.97
C GLU A 14 11.89 2.88 1.13
N PHE A 15 11.27 1.70 0.94
CA PHE A 15 12.01 0.44 0.90
C PHE A 15 12.86 0.30 -0.37
N LEU A 16 12.35 0.74 -1.51
CA LEU A 16 13.05 0.63 -2.80
C LEU A 16 14.16 1.67 -2.95
N ASP A 17 14.10 2.79 -2.24
CA ASP A 17 15.11 3.85 -2.23
C ASP A 17 16.35 3.49 -1.38
N ILE A 18 16.36 2.34 -0.69
CA ILE A 18 17.53 1.90 0.09
C ILE A 18 18.69 1.57 -0.86
N ASP A 19 19.85 2.16 -0.62
CA ASP A 19 21.11 1.85 -1.32
C ASP A 19 21.75 0.53 -0.83
N LYS A 20 20.95 -0.55 -0.84
CA LYS A 20 21.32 -1.93 -0.49
C LYS A 20 20.53 -2.91 -1.35
N ASP A 21 21.08 -4.10 -1.54
CA ASP A 21 20.37 -5.18 -2.21
C ASP A 21 19.20 -5.67 -1.34
N LEU A 22 18.00 -5.20 -1.65
CA LEU A 22 16.75 -5.58 -1.02
C LEU A 22 15.76 -6.07 -2.07
N ILE A 23 15.22 -7.26 -1.85
CA ILE A 23 14.11 -7.80 -2.65
C ILE A 23 12.86 -7.79 -1.78
N VAL A 24 11.82 -7.08 -2.23
CA VAL A 24 10.50 -7.05 -1.61
C VAL A 24 9.57 -7.99 -2.37
N ASN A 25 9.04 -9.00 -1.68
CA ASN A 25 8.11 -9.98 -2.24
C ASN A 25 6.74 -9.81 -1.60
N LEU A 26 5.70 -9.69 -2.42
CA LEU A 26 4.32 -9.56 -1.99
C LEU A 26 3.50 -10.71 -2.58
N HIS A 27 3.11 -11.65 -1.71
CA HIS A 27 2.20 -12.72 -2.07
C HIS A 27 0.79 -12.30 -1.72
N ILE A 28 -0.06 -12.12 -2.72
CA ILE A 28 -1.44 -11.64 -2.56
C ILE A 28 -2.39 -12.73 -3.04
N GLN A 29 -3.20 -13.26 -2.13
CA GLN A 29 -4.20 -14.27 -2.42
C GLN A 29 -5.60 -13.73 -2.14
N SER A 30 -6.47 -13.68 -3.16
CA SER A 30 -7.87 -13.31 -2.96
C SER A 30 -8.62 -14.39 -2.18
N VAL A 31 -9.49 -13.96 -1.25
CA VAL A 31 -10.42 -14.85 -0.55
C VAL A 31 -11.78 -14.78 -1.22
N ASP A 32 -12.44 -15.93 -1.37
CA ASP A 32 -13.84 -15.97 -1.81
C ASP A 32 -14.73 -15.12 -0.89
N GLN A 33 -15.62 -14.32 -1.48
CA GLN A 33 -16.41 -13.32 -0.76
C GLN A 33 -17.28 -13.95 0.35
N MET A 34 -17.90 -15.10 0.06
CA MET A 34 -18.75 -15.78 1.05
C MET A 34 -17.90 -16.33 2.20
N LYS A 35 -16.73 -16.91 1.89
CA LYS A 35 -15.79 -17.38 2.92
C LYS A 35 -15.26 -16.22 3.77
N ALA A 36 -14.93 -15.09 3.17
CA ALA A 36 -14.46 -13.89 3.87
C ALA A 36 -15.52 -13.35 4.85
N ILE A 37 -16.76 -13.17 4.38
CA ILE A 37 -17.89 -12.72 5.22
C ILE A 37 -18.12 -13.71 6.37
N LYS A 38 -18.09 -15.02 6.11
CA LYS A 38 -18.26 -16.05 7.14
C LYS A 38 -17.15 -15.98 8.20
N LEU A 39 -15.90 -15.79 7.78
CA LEU A 39 -14.74 -15.70 8.67
C LEU A 39 -14.84 -14.47 9.58
N VAL A 40 -15.15 -13.30 9.01
CA VAL A 40 -15.31 -12.07 9.80
C VAL A 40 -16.50 -12.17 10.75
N LYS A 41 -17.67 -12.69 10.30
CA LYS A 41 -18.82 -12.93 11.18
C LYS A 41 -18.51 -13.86 12.34
N SER A 42 -17.75 -14.93 12.08
CA SER A 42 -17.28 -15.83 13.15
C SER A 42 -16.42 -15.07 14.16
N LYS A 43 -15.49 -14.22 13.69
CA LYS A 43 -14.63 -13.42 14.58
C LYS A 43 -15.38 -12.35 15.36
N VAL A 44 -16.38 -11.70 14.77
CA VAL A 44 -17.28 -10.79 15.49
C VAL A 44 -18.02 -11.55 16.60
N THR A 45 -18.47 -12.77 16.32
CA THR A 45 -19.15 -13.62 17.31
C THR A 45 -18.22 -14.02 18.45
N ASP A 46 -16.98 -14.42 18.15
CA ASP A 46 -15.95 -14.74 19.15
C ASP A 46 -15.67 -13.52 20.06
N ILE A 47 -15.54 -12.32 19.48
CA ILE A 47 -15.30 -11.08 20.25
C ILE A 47 -16.50 -10.75 21.14
N ASN A 48 -17.72 -10.86 20.63
CA ASN A 48 -18.93 -10.65 21.44
C ASN A 48 -19.02 -11.66 22.59
N ARG A 49 -18.61 -12.91 22.37
CA ARG A 49 -18.55 -13.91 23.44
C ARG A 49 -17.54 -13.53 24.53
N MET A 50 -16.33 -13.10 24.14
CA MET A 50 -15.32 -12.61 25.09
C MET A 50 -15.84 -11.40 25.89
N LYS A 51 -16.53 -10.47 25.22
CA LYS A 51 -17.17 -9.32 25.87
C LYS A 51 -18.17 -9.74 26.95
N ILE A 52 -19.02 -10.73 26.64
CA ILE A 52 -20.01 -11.27 27.60
C ILE A 52 -19.31 -12.00 28.76
N GLU A 53 -18.25 -12.76 28.50
CA GLU A 53 -17.50 -13.46 29.54
C GLU A 53 -16.82 -12.49 30.51
N GLU A 54 -16.22 -11.41 30.01
CA GLU A 54 -15.66 -10.35 30.85
C GLU A 54 -16.74 -9.61 31.66
N GLN A 55 -17.88 -9.27 31.05
CA GLN A 55 -19.01 -8.67 31.78
C GLN A 55 -19.51 -9.58 32.91
N LYS A 56 -19.62 -10.90 32.66
CA LYS A 56 -20.00 -11.87 33.70
C LYS A 56 -19.00 -11.94 34.84
N LYS A 57 -17.70 -11.82 34.55
CA LYS A 57 -16.65 -11.74 35.59
C LYS A 57 -16.77 -10.45 36.39
N ALA A 58 -17.01 -9.30 35.74
CA ALA A 58 -17.22 -8.02 36.41
C ALA A 58 -18.39 -8.08 37.40
N VAL A 59 -19.53 -8.64 36.99
CA VAL A 59 -20.70 -8.87 37.88
C VAL A 59 -20.34 -9.72 39.09
N ARG A 60 -19.59 -10.81 38.90
CA ARG A 60 -19.17 -11.69 40.02
C ARG A 60 -18.17 -11.01 40.96
N ALA A 61 -17.32 -10.14 40.43
CA ALA A 61 -16.30 -9.43 41.18
C ALA A 61 -16.81 -8.12 41.83
N GLY A 62 -18.04 -7.68 41.50
CA GLY A 62 -18.64 -6.48 42.05
C GLY A 62 -18.13 -5.16 41.44
N TYR A 63 -17.45 -5.22 40.28
CA TYR A 63 -17.05 -4.03 39.52
C TYR A 63 -18.09 -3.68 38.45
N ASP A 64 -18.04 -2.44 37.97
CA ASP A 64 -18.93 -1.93 36.93
C ASP A 64 -18.81 -2.75 35.63
N MET A 65 -19.96 -3.16 35.09
CA MET A 65 -20.09 -3.96 33.87
C MET A 65 -19.63 -3.20 32.62
N ASP A 66 -19.60 -1.87 32.70
CA ASP A 66 -19.15 -1.01 31.61
C ASP A 66 -17.62 -0.94 31.51
N ILE A 67 -16.90 -1.43 32.52
CA ILE A 67 -15.44 -1.56 32.51
C ILE A 67 -15.07 -2.82 31.70
N ILE A 68 -15.04 -2.64 30.39
CA ILE A 68 -14.59 -3.65 29.42
C ILE A 68 -13.22 -3.23 28.93
N PRO A 69 -12.25 -4.15 28.77
CA PRO A 69 -10.95 -3.82 28.20
C PRO A 69 -11.12 -3.02 26.90
N SER A 70 -10.47 -1.85 26.82
CA SER A 70 -10.56 -0.93 25.68
C SER A 70 -10.26 -1.63 24.35
N ASP A 71 -9.36 -2.61 24.40
CA ASP A 71 -8.93 -3.42 23.27
C ASP A 71 -10.09 -4.24 22.70
N LEU A 72 -10.91 -4.87 23.55
CA LEU A 72 -12.06 -5.67 23.10
C LEU A 72 -13.12 -4.81 22.40
N ASN A 73 -13.36 -3.59 22.90
CA ASN A 73 -14.27 -2.66 22.24
C ASN A 73 -13.71 -2.18 20.90
N THR A 74 -12.42 -1.87 20.83
CA THR A 74 -11.75 -1.43 19.60
C THR A 74 -11.76 -2.53 18.54
N TYR A 75 -11.30 -3.74 18.88
CA TYR A 75 -11.31 -4.88 17.96
C TYR A 75 -12.71 -5.26 17.51
N GLY A 76 -13.71 -5.16 18.39
CA GLY A 76 -15.11 -5.40 18.04
C GLY A 76 -15.66 -4.37 17.05
N GLY A 77 -15.30 -3.09 17.22
CA GLY A 77 -15.64 -2.01 16.30
C GLY A 77 -15.02 -2.22 14.91
N GLU A 78 -13.71 -2.46 14.87
CA GLU A 78 -12.96 -2.69 13.63
C GLU A 78 -13.44 -3.93 12.88
N ALA A 79 -13.74 -5.03 13.59
CA ALA A 79 -14.27 -6.24 12.97
C ALA A 79 -15.67 -6.04 12.36
N LYS A 80 -16.52 -5.21 12.99
CA LYS A 80 -17.82 -4.83 12.42
C LYS A 80 -17.68 -3.93 11.21
N ARG A 81 -16.79 -2.93 11.27
CA ARG A 81 -16.49 -2.06 10.13
C ARG A 81 -15.98 -2.86 8.93
N LEU A 82 -15.03 -3.78 9.16
CA LEU A 82 -14.54 -4.70 8.13
C LEU A 82 -15.68 -5.54 7.53
N LEU A 83 -16.62 -6.03 8.35
CA LEU A 83 -17.78 -6.76 7.86
C LEU A 83 -18.69 -5.89 6.97
N GLU A 84 -18.95 -4.65 7.39
CA GLU A 84 -19.73 -3.68 6.63
C GLU A 84 -19.07 -3.34 5.29
N ASP A 85 -17.75 -3.15 5.26
CA ASP A 85 -17.00 -2.84 4.05
C ASP A 85 -17.06 -4.01 3.03
N LEU A 86 -16.94 -5.25 3.51
CA LEU A 86 -17.09 -6.45 2.67
C LEU A 86 -18.52 -6.66 2.15
N GLN A 87 -19.55 -6.27 2.90
CA GLN A 87 -20.95 -6.48 2.52
C GLN A 87 -21.51 -5.33 1.66
N SER A 88 -21.13 -4.09 1.96
CA SER A 88 -21.81 -2.90 1.46
C SER A 88 -20.95 -2.07 0.51
N ARG A 89 -19.62 -2.11 0.64
CA ARG A 89 -18.69 -1.30 -0.18
C ARG A 89 -18.04 -2.07 -1.33
N ASN A 90 -18.50 -3.31 -1.58
CA ASN A 90 -17.94 -4.21 -2.59
C ASN A 90 -16.42 -4.41 -2.43
N GLU A 91 -15.90 -4.29 -1.20
CA GLU A 91 -14.51 -4.61 -0.93
C GLU A 91 -14.32 -6.13 -0.90
N ARG A 92 -13.19 -6.60 -1.42
CA ARG A 92 -12.72 -7.99 -1.29
C ARG A 92 -11.66 -8.10 -0.21
N MET A 93 -11.64 -9.26 0.45
CA MET A 93 -10.58 -9.63 1.37
C MET A 93 -9.43 -10.33 0.63
N PHE A 94 -8.21 -9.91 0.93
CA PHE A 94 -6.98 -10.53 0.46
C PHE A 94 -6.16 -11.02 1.65
N LEU A 95 -5.49 -12.16 1.47
CA LEU A 95 -4.43 -12.62 2.36
C LEU A 95 -3.10 -12.21 1.76
N VAL A 96 -2.39 -11.36 2.48
CA VAL A 96 -1.12 -10.78 2.03
C VAL A 96 0.02 -11.26 2.92
N THR A 97 1.10 -11.71 2.29
CA THR A 97 2.39 -12.02 2.93
C THR A 97 3.47 -11.16 2.28
N ALA A 98 4.09 -10.30 3.08
CA ALA A 98 5.22 -9.47 2.66
C ALA A 98 6.53 -10.07 3.19
N LEU A 99 7.52 -10.23 2.31
CA LEU A 99 8.85 -10.72 2.65
C LEU A 99 9.90 -9.74 2.15
N PHE A 100 10.91 -9.51 2.99
CA PHE A 100 12.03 -8.63 2.71
C PHE A 100 13.29 -9.48 2.76
N LEU A 101 13.91 -9.71 1.61
CA LEU A 101 15.15 -10.47 1.48
C LEU A 101 16.30 -9.48 1.31
N ASN A 102 17.11 -9.32 2.35
CA ASN A 102 18.34 -8.54 2.31
C ASN A 102 19.51 -9.45 1.93
N THR A 103 20.36 -8.99 1.00
CA THR A 103 21.61 -9.67 0.66
C THR A 103 22.79 -8.71 0.80
N ALA A 104 23.97 -9.23 1.18
CA ALA A 104 25.19 -8.46 1.26
C ALA A 104 26.42 -9.35 1.12
N LYS A 105 27.59 -8.75 0.82
CA LYS A 105 28.86 -9.48 0.65
C LYS A 105 29.52 -9.84 1.97
N SER A 106 29.25 -9.07 3.04
CA SER A 106 29.75 -9.33 4.38
C SER A 106 28.63 -9.39 5.42
N LYS A 107 28.89 -10.10 6.53
CA LYS A 107 27.94 -10.21 7.64
C LYS A 107 27.60 -8.85 8.26
N GLN A 108 28.58 -7.97 8.39
CA GLN A 108 28.39 -6.64 8.96
C GLN A 108 27.50 -5.76 8.08
N GLU A 109 27.70 -5.80 6.76
CA GLU A 109 26.81 -5.11 5.81
C GLU A 109 25.39 -5.67 5.84
N LEU A 110 25.24 -7.00 5.98
CA LEU A 110 23.93 -7.65 6.07
C LEU A 110 23.17 -7.18 7.33
N GLU A 111 23.84 -7.15 8.48
CA GLU A 111 23.24 -6.67 9.73
C GLU A 111 22.80 -5.21 9.62
N ASN A 112 23.60 -4.36 8.97
CA ASN A 112 23.24 -2.97 8.69
C ASN A 112 22.02 -2.86 7.76
N ALA A 113 21.97 -3.66 6.68
CA ALA A 113 20.84 -3.67 5.75
C ALA A 113 19.54 -4.12 6.44
N ILE A 114 19.61 -5.15 7.28
CA ILE A 114 18.45 -5.61 8.08
C ILE A 114 18.00 -4.52 9.05
N PHE A 115 18.93 -3.84 9.72
CA PHE A 115 18.60 -2.76 10.66
C PHE A 115 17.91 -1.58 9.96
N GLN A 116 18.42 -1.15 8.80
CA GLN A 116 17.80 -0.07 8.00
C GLN A 116 16.40 -0.46 7.53
N THR A 117 16.25 -1.68 6.99
CA THR A 117 14.95 -2.20 6.53
C THR A 117 13.94 -2.28 7.68
N ALA A 118 14.36 -2.76 8.85
CA ALA A 118 13.51 -2.78 10.05
C ALA A 118 13.14 -1.37 10.54
N GLY A 119 14.07 -0.40 10.44
CA GLY A 119 13.82 0.99 10.80
C GLY A 119 12.73 1.65 9.95
N ILE A 120 12.73 1.41 8.63
CA ILE A 120 11.69 1.90 7.72
C ILE A 120 10.34 1.26 8.08
N ALA A 121 10.29 -0.06 8.28
CA ALA A 121 9.06 -0.72 8.70
C ALA A 121 8.49 -0.13 10.01
N GLN A 122 9.37 0.14 10.98
CA GLN A 122 8.98 0.67 12.29
C GLN A 122 8.40 2.09 12.20
N LYS A 123 8.86 2.92 11.25
CA LYS A 123 8.28 4.25 10.96
C LYS A 123 6.78 4.16 10.60
N TYR A 124 6.37 3.06 9.98
CA TYR A 124 4.99 2.76 9.60
C TYR A 124 4.29 1.82 10.60
N ASN A 125 4.77 1.73 11.84
CA ASN A 125 4.26 0.83 12.89
C ASN A 125 4.22 -0.66 12.47
N CYS A 126 5.05 -1.05 11.51
CA CYS A 126 5.20 -2.42 11.10
C CYS A 126 6.44 -3.03 11.76
N MET A 127 6.29 -4.21 12.35
CA MET A 127 7.40 -4.95 12.93
C MET A 127 7.78 -6.10 12.00
N LEU A 128 9.00 -6.08 11.48
CA LEU A 128 9.55 -7.20 10.72
C LEU A 128 9.99 -8.29 11.69
N LYS A 129 9.57 -9.53 11.41
CA LYS A 129 9.99 -10.71 12.16
C LYS A 129 11.02 -11.49 11.34
N ARG A 130 12.16 -11.82 11.95
CA ARG A 130 13.13 -12.71 11.32
C ARG A 130 12.56 -14.13 11.21
N LEU A 131 12.81 -14.77 10.08
CA LEU A 131 12.43 -16.15 9.79
C LEU A 131 13.50 -17.11 10.30
N ASP A 132 13.74 -17.08 11.62
CA ASP A 132 14.71 -17.98 12.25
C ASP A 132 14.26 -19.43 12.09
N TYR A 133 15.17 -20.30 11.63
CA TYR A 133 14.92 -21.70 11.29
C TYR A 133 13.92 -21.93 10.14
N GLN A 134 13.58 -20.87 9.39
CA GLN A 134 12.74 -20.95 8.19
C GLN A 134 13.41 -20.25 6.99
N GLN A 135 14.75 -20.31 6.94
CA GLN A 135 15.52 -19.60 5.93
C GLN A 135 15.31 -20.17 4.53
N GLU A 136 15.18 -21.50 4.41
CA GLU A 136 14.89 -22.17 3.14
C GLU A 136 13.52 -21.77 2.62
N GLU A 137 12.49 -21.81 3.47
CA GLU A 137 11.14 -21.40 3.11
C GLU A 137 11.07 -19.92 2.78
N GLY A 138 11.81 -19.07 3.50
CA GLY A 138 11.95 -17.65 3.21
C GLY A 138 12.58 -17.39 1.85
N LEU A 139 13.66 -18.11 1.52
CA LEU A 139 14.34 -18.01 0.23
C LEU A 139 13.45 -18.52 -0.90
N MET A 140 12.86 -19.70 -0.76
CA MET A 140 11.95 -20.28 -1.77
C MET A 140 10.74 -19.38 -2.03
N SER A 141 10.21 -18.73 -0.99
CA SER A 141 9.13 -17.75 -1.12
C SER A 141 9.57 -16.42 -1.72
N SER A 142 10.88 -16.16 -1.80
CA SER A 142 11.44 -14.96 -2.43
C SER A 142 11.84 -15.19 -3.88
N LEU A 143 11.72 -16.43 -4.38
CA LEU A 143 11.91 -16.75 -5.78
C LEU A 143 10.66 -16.34 -6.58
N PRO A 144 10.80 -15.95 -7.87
CA PRO A 144 9.68 -15.56 -8.73
C PRO A 144 8.87 -16.78 -9.23
N LEU A 145 8.57 -17.72 -8.33
CA LEU A 145 7.80 -18.94 -8.61
C LEU A 145 6.30 -18.78 -8.27
N GLY A 146 5.93 -17.67 -7.62
CA GLY A 146 4.54 -17.39 -7.23
C GLY A 146 4.00 -18.28 -6.10
N VAL A 147 4.89 -18.94 -5.35
CA VAL A 147 4.53 -19.83 -4.23
C VAL A 147 5.09 -19.24 -2.95
N SER A 148 4.24 -19.14 -1.92
CA SER A 148 4.64 -18.74 -0.57
C SER A 148 4.60 -19.95 0.36
N HIS A 149 5.74 -20.27 0.97
CA HIS A 149 5.90 -21.30 2.00
C HIS A 149 5.73 -20.73 3.42
N ILE A 150 5.56 -19.41 3.54
CA ILE A 150 5.45 -18.73 4.83
C ILE A 150 4.01 -18.77 5.34
N PRO A 151 3.76 -19.28 6.56
CA PRO A 151 2.41 -19.43 7.09
C PRO A 151 1.78 -18.10 7.53
N ILE A 152 2.58 -17.06 7.70
CA ILE A 152 2.14 -15.76 8.19
C ILE A 152 1.41 -15.02 7.07
N LYS A 153 0.10 -14.83 7.25
CA LYS A 153 -0.78 -14.12 6.32
C LYS A 153 -1.54 -13.03 7.06
N ARG A 154 -1.59 -11.82 6.50
CA ARG A 154 -2.42 -10.72 7.01
C ARG A 154 -3.64 -10.56 6.13
N ALA A 155 -4.82 -10.50 6.75
CA ALA A 155 -6.04 -10.19 6.03
C ALA A 155 -6.13 -8.67 5.82
N LEU A 156 -6.20 -8.24 4.58
CA LEU A 156 -6.32 -6.85 4.16
C LEU A 156 -7.52 -6.69 3.25
N THR A 157 -8.09 -5.48 3.21
CA THR A 157 -9.11 -5.18 2.22
C THR A 157 -8.50 -4.78 0.88
N THR A 158 -9.34 -4.60 -0.14
CA THR A 158 -8.90 -4.16 -1.46
C THR A 158 -8.18 -2.83 -1.38
N THR A 159 -8.76 -1.86 -0.67
CA THR A 159 -8.20 -0.52 -0.47
C THR A 159 -6.85 -0.58 0.24
N SER A 160 -6.73 -1.38 1.30
CA SER A 160 -5.45 -1.53 2.02
C SER A 160 -4.39 -2.27 1.20
N THR A 161 -4.80 -3.22 0.37
CA THR A 161 -3.87 -3.98 -0.48
C THR A 161 -3.34 -3.13 -1.65
N ALA A 162 -4.17 -2.22 -2.17
CA ALA A 162 -3.81 -1.34 -3.27
C ALA A 162 -2.63 -0.40 -2.95
N ILE A 163 -2.42 -0.08 -1.67
CA ILE A 163 -1.27 0.72 -1.18
C ILE A 163 0.07 0.07 -1.57
N PHE A 164 0.12 -1.26 -1.68
CA PHE A 164 1.34 -1.99 -2.03
C PHE A 164 1.57 -2.13 -3.53
N VAL A 165 0.70 -1.56 -4.37
CA VAL A 165 0.88 -1.54 -5.82
C VAL A 165 1.73 -0.31 -6.18
N PRO A 166 2.95 -0.49 -6.74
CA PRO A 166 3.89 0.61 -6.97
C PRO A 166 3.49 1.56 -8.12
N PHE A 167 2.30 1.41 -8.68
CA PHE A 167 1.79 2.20 -9.80
C PHE A 167 0.65 3.10 -9.32
N THR A 168 0.97 4.08 -8.48
CA THR A 168 -0.04 5.03 -7.99
C THR A 168 -0.25 6.22 -8.92
N THR A 169 0.71 6.52 -9.80
CA THR A 169 0.59 7.60 -10.78
C THR A 169 0.19 7.06 -12.15
N GLN A 170 -1.01 7.45 -12.59
CA GLN A 170 -1.38 7.32 -14.00
C GLN A 170 -0.58 8.34 -14.80
N GLU A 171 0.40 7.87 -15.57
CA GLU A 171 1.19 8.75 -16.42
C GLU A 171 0.46 9.06 -17.72
N LEU A 172 0.41 10.34 -18.09
CA LEU A 172 0.01 10.79 -19.42
C LEU A 172 1.20 10.66 -20.35
N PHE A 173 1.43 9.45 -20.84
CA PHE A 173 2.51 9.13 -21.78
C PHE A 173 1.95 8.47 -23.04
N MET A 174 1.87 9.25 -24.11
CA MET A 174 1.47 8.79 -25.45
C MET A 174 2.73 8.46 -26.26
N GLY A 175 2.77 7.30 -26.91
CA GLY A 175 3.83 6.97 -27.87
C GLY A 175 3.71 7.73 -29.20
N GLY A 176 4.74 7.65 -30.04
CA GLY A 176 4.80 8.31 -31.35
C GLY A 176 5.11 9.80 -31.26
N ASP A 177 4.52 10.60 -32.16
CA ASP A 177 4.72 12.06 -32.28
C ASP A 177 4.04 12.87 -31.16
N SER A 178 4.22 12.45 -29.91
CA SER A 178 3.70 13.12 -28.73
C SER A 178 4.60 14.29 -28.32
N LEU A 179 3.98 15.33 -27.76
CA LEU A 179 4.68 16.55 -27.38
C LEU A 179 4.99 16.54 -25.88
N TYR A 180 6.17 17.05 -25.52
CA TYR A 180 6.59 17.22 -24.13
C TYR A 180 5.88 18.40 -23.47
N TYR A 181 5.10 18.12 -22.41
CA TYR A 181 4.38 19.13 -21.64
C TYR A 181 5.05 19.46 -20.30
N GLY A 182 5.90 18.58 -19.77
CA GLY A 182 6.56 18.79 -18.50
C GLY A 182 6.79 17.49 -17.75
N LEU A 183 7.03 17.61 -16.45
CA LEU A 183 7.12 16.48 -15.53
C LEU A 183 5.86 16.41 -14.69
N ASN A 184 5.43 15.20 -14.39
CA ASN A 184 4.43 14.95 -13.37
C ASN A 184 5.00 15.38 -12.02
N ALA A 185 4.29 16.26 -11.30
CA ALA A 185 4.78 16.82 -10.05
C ALA A 185 4.90 15.78 -8.91
N THR A 186 4.23 14.63 -9.04
CA THR A 186 4.27 13.56 -8.04
C THR A 186 5.33 12.51 -8.35
N SER A 187 5.40 12.04 -9.59
CA SER A 187 6.32 10.96 -10.00
C SER A 187 7.62 11.45 -10.64
N ASN A 188 7.72 12.74 -10.99
CA ASN A 188 8.79 13.30 -11.82
C ASN A 188 8.96 12.62 -13.20
N ASN A 189 7.98 11.83 -13.64
CA ASN A 189 7.96 11.21 -14.97
C ASN A 189 7.57 12.22 -16.05
N LEU A 190 7.96 11.95 -17.30
CA LEU A 190 7.64 12.79 -18.45
C LEU A 190 6.13 12.75 -18.77
N ILE A 191 5.55 13.94 -18.97
CA ILE A 191 4.21 14.10 -19.55
C ILE A 191 4.39 14.32 -21.06
N MET A 192 3.98 13.32 -21.85
CA MET A 192 4.07 13.29 -23.31
C MET A 192 2.69 13.08 -23.90
N VAL A 193 2.14 14.08 -24.59
CA VAL A 193 0.75 14.05 -25.07
C VAL A 193 0.63 14.59 -26.49
N ASP A 194 -0.15 13.93 -27.31
CA ASP A 194 -0.67 14.49 -28.56
C ASP A 194 -2.16 14.82 -28.37
N ARG A 195 -2.47 16.11 -28.20
CA ARG A 195 -3.86 16.56 -27.98
C ARG A 195 -4.76 16.26 -29.16
N LYS A 196 -4.25 16.12 -30.39
CA LYS A 196 -5.08 15.82 -31.57
C LYS A 196 -5.73 14.45 -31.49
N LYS A 197 -5.07 13.50 -30.81
CA LYS A 197 -5.57 12.15 -30.56
C LYS A 197 -6.50 12.09 -29.34
N SER A 198 -6.67 13.18 -28.60
CA SER A 198 -7.62 13.28 -27.50
C SER A 198 -9.01 13.66 -28.00
N LYS A 199 -10.05 13.38 -27.21
CA LYS A 199 -11.45 13.71 -27.55
C LYS A 199 -11.68 15.20 -27.84
N ASN A 200 -10.85 16.08 -27.25
CA ASN A 200 -10.83 17.51 -27.50
C ASN A 200 -9.37 17.96 -27.66
N PRO A 201 -8.99 18.56 -28.81
CA PRO A 201 -7.60 18.97 -29.07
C PRO A 201 -7.21 20.31 -28.44
N ASN A 202 -8.16 21.05 -27.89
CA ASN A 202 -7.93 22.40 -27.37
C ASN A 202 -7.13 22.37 -26.06
N GLY A 203 -6.23 23.34 -25.89
CA GLY A 203 -5.44 23.55 -24.68
C GLY A 203 -5.62 24.96 -24.12
N LEU A 204 -5.54 25.11 -22.80
CA LEU A 204 -5.66 26.38 -22.11
C LEU A 204 -4.49 26.56 -21.14
N ILE A 205 -3.76 27.66 -21.26
CA ILE A 205 -2.62 28.01 -20.39
C ILE A 205 -3.02 29.22 -19.54
N LEU A 206 -3.23 29.00 -18.23
CA LEU A 206 -3.58 30.04 -17.26
C LEU A 206 -2.44 30.28 -16.27
N GLY A 207 -2.39 31.48 -15.67
CA GLY A 207 -1.36 31.85 -14.69
C GLY A 207 -1.30 33.34 -14.40
N THR A 208 -0.65 33.74 -13.31
CA THR A 208 -0.46 35.15 -12.92
C THR A 208 0.70 35.81 -13.69
N PRO A 209 0.78 37.15 -13.79
CA PRO A 209 1.92 37.82 -14.42
C PRO A 209 3.25 37.32 -13.84
N GLY A 210 4.22 36.99 -14.69
CA GLY A 210 5.51 36.41 -14.27
C GLY A 210 5.56 34.88 -14.11
N SER A 211 4.43 34.16 -14.16
CA SER A 211 4.38 32.70 -13.93
C SER A 211 4.86 31.83 -15.09
N GLY A 212 5.40 32.41 -16.17
CA GLY A 212 5.89 31.65 -17.33
C GLY A 212 4.85 31.25 -18.39
N LYS A 213 3.62 31.79 -18.38
CA LYS A 213 2.58 31.49 -19.40
C LYS A 213 3.06 31.61 -20.84
N SER A 214 3.65 32.76 -21.20
CA SER A 214 4.13 33.03 -22.56
C SER A 214 5.30 32.14 -22.94
N PHE A 215 6.12 31.73 -21.95
CA PHE A 215 7.21 30.80 -22.17
C PHE A 215 6.68 29.39 -22.47
N ALA A 216 5.72 28.89 -21.68
CA ALA A 216 5.09 27.60 -21.91
C ALA A 216 4.42 27.52 -23.29
N ALA A 217 3.67 28.56 -23.68
CA ALA A 217 3.02 28.63 -24.99
C ALA A 217 4.04 28.63 -26.14
N LYS A 218 5.09 29.44 -26.06
CA LYS A 218 6.15 29.48 -27.09
C LYS A 218 6.88 28.14 -27.19
N ARG A 219 7.23 27.54 -26.04
CA ARG A 219 7.88 26.22 -25.99
C ARG A 219 7.02 25.17 -26.68
N GLU A 220 5.72 25.16 -26.41
CA GLU A 220 4.77 24.25 -27.06
C GLU A 220 4.74 24.45 -28.58
N MET A 221 4.59 25.69 -29.06
CA MET A 221 4.60 26.00 -30.50
C MET A 221 5.89 25.55 -31.19
N THR A 222 7.04 25.83 -30.58
CA THR A 222 8.35 25.40 -31.10
C THR A 222 8.45 23.87 -31.12
N ASN A 223 7.94 23.19 -30.10
CA ASN A 223 7.98 21.74 -30.05
C ASN A 223 7.10 21.10 -31.12
N VAL A 224 5.91 21.65 -31.36
CA VAL A 224 5.02 21.26 -32.48
C VAL A 224 5.77 21.40 -33.81
N PHE A 225 6.38 22.57 -34.05
CA PHE A 225 7.10 22.85 -35.30
C PHE A 225 8.24 21.85 -35.60
N PHE A 226 8.93 21.35 -34.57
CA PHE A 226 10.01 20.38 -34.75
C PHE A 226 9.58 18.92 -34.74
N THR A 227 8.51 18.58 -34.02
CA THR A 227 8.11 17.19 -33.77
C THR A 227 7.04 16.70 -34.74
N THR A 228 6.25 17.62 -35.29
CA THR A 228 5.10 17.30 -36.14
C THR A 228 5.25 17.94 -37.52
N ASN A 229 4.69 17.32 -38.56
CA ASN A 229 4.72 17.84 -39.94
C ASN A 229 3.50 18.72 -40.26
N ASP A 230 2.98 19.40 -39.25
CA ASP A 230 1.76 20.20 -39.31
C ASP A 230 2.00 21.66 -39.74
#